data_AF-A0A7K2Z3D4-F1
#
_entry.id   AF-A0A7K2Z3D4-F1
#
_cell.length_a   1.000
_cell.length_b   1.000
_cell.length_c   1.000
_cell.angle_alpha   90.00
_cell.angle_beta   90.00
_cell.angle_gamma   90.00
#
_symmetry.space_group_name_H-M   'P 1'
#
loop_
_entity.id
_entity.type
_entity.pdbx_description
1 polymer ?
#
loop_
_entity_poly.entity_id
_entity_poly.type
_entity_poly.pdbx_seq_one_letter_code
_entity_poly.pdbx_strand_id
1 'polypeptide(L)'
;MPTGRTLMIHPPYVHDNYLAQGTPFVTDRQPFLPVAPLYAAELLELHGFAETRLFDCQLHDLRDASDVAGYDSYGISVMGAQNITPAYHVFRYLAERVDSGRIHVGGQGIEKLSEEEFQRVFPGGHKTDRQALAGLPGAMDVDLERQVAKLSDADLRVYLANEMTLPFSQGCLFGCSFCGAQIQRRESFFDVPTHLDLHCRLAKRFGVSSIDLYCTSLDFFQQALPGGDIARLTRLLEGVIELRERHGLDIGLRALTRADSYNAAMKSEQIRDLTAGAGFSRFGFGADGAASADVVRAMRKHADGLRSELLRAFEHMEANRFVPEILYVFGIPEDTRDTLAETRELCGLLLETFPNSEYRGFPAKNEIPGNSNWNRRGWQGSAAHTRLLDEPDLFLNLGFETLANEISHPDPDKRLMVNRFAVDMSHLAHELGRVGSYLTVPVADEGVEIMDDPTMSRYREIVANYAPDLAPGLRPDNLVAQRTELNSAIPKDT
;
A
#
# COMPACT_ATOMS: atom_id res chain seq x y z
N MET A 1 -19.74 -15.36 5.06
CA MET A 1 -18.39 -15.88 5.32
C MET A 1 -18.18 -17.07 4.41
N PRO A 2 -16.99 -17.24 3.81
CA PRO A 2 -16.63 -18.48 3.12
C PRO A 2 -16.76 -19.69 4.06
N THR A 3 -17.25 -20.82 3.55
CA THR A 3 -17.38 -22.07 4.29
C THR A 3 -16.99 -23.28 3.43
N GLY A 4 -16.72 -24.42 4.07
CA GLY A 4 -16.31 -25.65 3.40
C GLY A 4 -14.90 -25.57 2.80
N ARG A 5 -14.63 -26.33 1.73
CA ARG A 5 -13.35 -26.24 1.00
C ARG A 5 -13.28 -24.89 0.29
N THR A 6 -12.39 -24.02 0.75
CA THR A 6 -12.31 -22.62 0.31
C THR A 6 -10.98 -22.33 -0.40
N LEU A 7 -11.06 -21.76 -1.60
CA LEU A 7 -9.89 -21.21 -2.30
C LEU A 7 -9.74 -19.73 -1.96
N MET A 8 -8.70 -19.40 -1.21
CA MET A 8 -8.33 -18.02 -0.89
C MET A 8 -7.42 -17.50 -2.00
N ILE A 9 -7.83 -16.46 -2.69
CA ILE A 9 -7.16 -15.92 -3.87
C ILE A 9 -6.59 -14.54 -3.53
N HIS A 10 -5.28 -14.40 -3.70
CA HIS A 10 -4.64 -13.10 -3.79
C HIS A 10 -4.66 -12.67 -5.28
N PRO A 11 -5.32 -11.55 -5.63
CA PRO A 11 -5.35 -11.06 -7.01
C PRO A 11 -3.96 -10.71 -7.54
N PRO A 12 -3.77 -10.63 -8.87
CA PRO A 12 -2.49 -10.21 -9.44
C PRO A 12 -2.18 -8.75 -9.06
N TYR A 13 -0.93 -8.36 -9.26
CA TYR A 13 -0.54 -6.97 -9.18
C TYR A 13 -1.37 -6.10 -10.11
N VAL A 14 -1.68 -4.88 -9.66
CA VAL A 14 -2.67 -3.99 -10.27
C VAL A 14 -2.39 -3.65 -11.74
N HIS A 15 -1.12 -3.67 -12.15
CA HIS A 15 -0.72 -3.38 -13.54
C HIS A 15 -0.39 -4.63 -14.37
N ASP A 16 -0.43 -5.84 -13.77
CA ASP A 16 -0.07 -7.13 -14.42
C ASP A 16 -1.31 -8.02 -14.64
N ASN A 17 -2.40 -7.41 -15.10
CA ASN A 17 -3.71 -8.05 -15.14
C ASN A 17 -3.92 -8.98 -16.35
N TYR A 18 -3.30 -10.16 -16.28
CA TYR A 18 -3.37 -11.18 -17.34
C TYR A 18 -4.76 -11.81 -17.55
N LEU A 19 -5.66 -11.62 -16.57
CA LEU A 19 -7.06 -12.07 -16.67
C LEU A 19 -7.92 -11.10 -17.49
N ALA A 20 -7.41 -9.91 -17.81
CA ALA A 20 -7.99 -9.05 -18.84
C ALA A 20 -7.54 -9.55 -20.23
N GLN A 21 -8.51 -10.03 -21.01
CA GLN A 21 -8.48 -10.34 -22.45
C GLN A 21 -7.09 -10.61 -23.09
N GLY A 22 -6.76 -11.89 -23.29
CA GLY A 22 -5.67 -12.30 -24.20
C GLY A 22 -4.24 -11.98 -23.75
N THR A 23 -4.08 -11.39 -22.57
CA THR A 23 -2.78 -11.00 -22.02
C THR A 23 -2.03 -12.24 -21.49
N PRO A 24 -0.76 -12.44 -21.87
CA PRO A 24 0.07 -13.50 -21.30
C PRO A 24 0.27 -13.33 -19.79
N PHE A 25 0.40 -14.44 -19.07
CA PHE A 25 0.79 -14.39 -17.66
C PHE A 25 2.25 -13.99 -17.53
N VAL A 26 2.53 -13.08 -16.60
CA VAL A 26 3.87 -12.69 -16.19
C VAL A 26 3.90 -12.74 -14.67
N THR A 27 4.85 -13.50 -14.12
CA THR A 27 5.11 -13.51 -12.68
C THR A 27 5.46 -12.11 -12.21
N ASP A 28 4.91 -11.73 -11.06
CA ASP A 28 5.26 -10.49 -10.39
C ASP A 28 6.78 -10.41 -10.20
N ARG A 29 7.38 -9.24 -10.47
CA ARG A 29 8.81 -8.99 -10.31
C ARG A 29 9.24 -8.87 -8.86
N GLN A 30 8.33 -8.45 -7.97
CA GLN A 30 8.55 -8.30 -6.53
C GLN A 30 7.34 -8.85 -5.75
N PRO A 31 7.08 -10.16 -5.85
CA PRO A 31 5.99 -10.79 -5.15
C PRO A 31 6.24 -10.74 -3.64
N PHE A 32 5.22 -10.39 -2.87
CA PHE A 32 5.27 -10.43 -1.42
C PHE A 32 4.37 -11.55 -0.89
N LEU A 33 4.73 -12.09 0.27
CA LEU A 33 3.88 -13.07 0.96
C LEU A 33 2.52 -12.41 1.28
N PRO A 34 1.40 -12.90 0.73
CA PRO A 34 0.12 -12.23 0.91
C PRO A 34 -0.46 -12.52 2.29
N VAL A 35 0.02 -11.80 3.31
CA VAL A 35 -0.31 -12.06 4.72
C VAL A 35 -1.81 -11.92 5.00
N ALA A 36 -2.49 -10.94 4.39
CA ALA A 36 -3.92 -10.72 4.64
C ALA A 36 -4.81 -11.95 4.32
N PRO A 37 -4.76 -12.57 3.13
CA PRO A 37 -5.53 -13.78 2.86
C PRO A 37 -5.05 -15.00 3.68
N LEU A 38 -3.76 -15.09 4.03
CA LEU A 38 -3.27 -16.15 4.95
C LEU A 38 -3.85 -15.99 6.36
N TYR A 39 -3.95 -14.76 6.86
CA TYR A 39 -4.54 -14.46 8.16
C TYR A 39 -6.03 -14.77 8.18
N ALA A 40 -6.75 -14.39 7.12
CA ALA A 40 -8.16 -14.74 6.97
C ALA A 40 -8.35 -16.27 6.88
N ALA A 41 -7.47 -16.95 6.15
CA ALA A 41 -7.48 -18.40 6.01
C ALA A 41 -7.32 -19.10 7.37
N GLU A 42 -6.31 -18.73 8.14
CA GLU A 42 -6.08 -19.33 9.46
C GLU A 42 -7.27 -19.12 10.41
N LEU A 43 -7.86 -17.92 10.42
CA LEU A 43 -9.06 -17.65 11.23
C LEU A 43 -10.26 -18.50 10.80
N LEU A 44 -10.47 -18.70 9.51
CA LEU A 44 -11.55 -19.56 9.03
C LEU A 44 -11.35 -21.01 9.47
N GLU A 45 -10.12 -21.52 9.46
CA GLU A 45 -9.83 -22.89 9.90
C GLU A 45 -9.89 -23.07 11.41
N LEU A 46 -9.32 -22.13 12.18
CA LEU A 46 -9.32 -22.18 13.66
C LEU A 46 -10.74 -22.21 14.23
N HIS A 47 -11.68 -21.54 13.57
CA HIS A 47 -13.08 -21.49 13.98
C HIS A 47 -13.97 -22.51 13.26
N GLY A 48 -13.37 -23.42 12.48
CA GLY A 48 -14.08 -24.54 11.84
C GLY A 48 -15.05 -24.12 10.73
N PHE A 49 -14.88 -22.92 10.16
CA PHE A 49 -15.73 -22.45 9.07
C PHE A 49 -15.35 -23.08 7.73
N ALA A 50 -14.05 -23.21 7.46
CA ALA A 50 -13.54 -23.68 6.18
C ALA A 50 -12.26 -24.50 6.32
N GLU A 51 -11.97 -25.29 5.29
CA GLU A 51 -10.63 -25.81 4.99
C GLU A 51 -10.07 -24.95 3.84
N THR A 52 -8.93 -24.31 4.02
CA THR A 52 -8.47 -23.25 3.14
C THR A 52 -7.21 -23.63 2.37
N ARG A 53 -7.15 -23.19 1.12
CA ARG A 53 -5.93 -23.21 0.30
C ARG A 53 -5.71 -21.84 -0.34
N LEU A 54 -4.47 -21.35 -0.32
CA LEU A 54 -4.10 -20.13 -1.02
C LEU A 54 -3.84 -20.42 -2.51
N PHE A 55 -4.31 -19.52 -3.38
CA PHE A 55 -3.86 -19.36 -4.75
C PHE A 55 -3.34 -17.94 -4.92
N ASP A 56 -2.05 -17.78 -5.21
CA ASP A 56 -1.43 -16.46 -5.37
C ASP A 56 -1.25 -16.12 -6.85
N CYS A 57 -2.03 -15.16 -7.34
CA CYS A 57 -1.94 -14.71 -8.72
C CYS A 57 -0.72 -13.82 -9.02
N GLN A 58 0.09 -13.46 -8.01
CA GLN A 58 1.41 -12.87 -8.23
C GLN A 58 2.39 -13.89 -8.83
N LEU A 59 2.27 -15.16 -8.47
CA LEU A 59 3.22 -16.20 -8.85
C LEU A 59 2.67 -17.17 -9.89
N HIS A 60 1.34 -17.36 -9.93
CA HIS A 60 0.71 -18.40 -10.72
C HIS A 60 -0.43 -17.88 -11.60
N ASP A 61 -0.60 -18.52 -12.75
CA ASP A 61 -1.71 -18.26 -13.66
C ASP A 61 -2.97 -19.02 -13.20
N LEU A 62 -4.02 -18.30 -12.80
CA LEU A 62 -5.29 -18.89 -12.38
C LEU A 62 -5.98 -19.70 -13.49
N ARG A 63 -5.62 -19.46 -14.76
CA ARG A 63 -6.12 -20.23 -15.92
C ARG A 63 -5.59 -21.66 -15.94
N ASP A 64 -4.42 -21.88 -15.34
CA ASP A 64 -3.76 -23.19 -15.29
C ASP A 64 -4.15 -24.01 -14.05
N ALA A 65 -5.00 -23.45 -13.18
CA ALA A 65 -5.49 -24.14 -12.00
C ALA A 65 -6.46 -25.28 -12.39
N SER A 66 -6.03 -26.52 -12.18
CA SER A 66 -6.73 -27.73 -12.66
C SER A 66 -8.03 -28.08 -11.93
N ASP A 67 -8.26 -27.56 -10.72
CA ASP A 67 -9.43 -27.89 -9.89
C ASP A 67 -10.12 -26.63 -9.32
N VAL A 68 -10.26 -25.57 -10.14
CA VAL A 68 -10.96 -24.36 -9.66
C VAL A 68 -12.39 -24.68 -9.24
N ALA A 69 -13.13 -25.53 -9.96
CA ALA A 69 -14.53 -25.83 -9.66
C ALA A 69 -14.75 -26.73 -8.42
N GLY A 70 -13.71 -27.38 -7.90
CA GLY A 70 -13.79 -28.33 -6.80
C GLY A 70 -13.94 -27.72 -5.40
N TYR A 71 -13.93 -26.39 -5.28
CA TYR A 71 -14.02 -25.67 -4.00
C TYR A 71 -15.44 -25.20 -3.71
N ASP A 72 -15.93 -25.42 -2.49
CA ASP A 72 -17.25 -25.00 -1.99
C ASP A 72 -17.43 -23.48 -1.99
N SER A 73 -16.37 -22.72 -1.70
CA SER A 73 -16.38 -21.25 -1.75
C SER A 73 -15.02 -20.65 -2.15
N TYR A 74 -15.03 -19.36 -2.46
CA TYR A 74 -13.86 -18.61 -2.94
C TYR A 74 -13.74 -17.30 -2.17
N GLY A 75 -12.55 -16.97 -1.68
CA GLY A 75 -12.28 -15.70 -1.00
C GLY A 75 -11.30 -14.84 -1.81
N ILE A 76 -11.69 -13.65 -2.23
CA ILE A 76 -10.83 -12.70 -2.98
C ILE A 76 -10.46 -11.54 -2.06
N SER A 77 -9.15 -11.30 -1.87
CA SER A 77 -8.64 -10.23 -1.01
C SER A 77 -8.41 -8.91 -1.76
N VAL A 78 -8.95 -7.80 -1.26
CA VAL A 78 -8.83 -6.46 -1.83
C VAL A 78 -8.18 -5.50 -0.83
N MET A 79 -6.88 -5.23 -1.00
CA MET A 79 -6.10 -4.40 -0.06
C MET A 79 -6.37 -2.90 -0.22
N GLY A 80 -6.23 -2.35 -1.42
CA GLY A 80 -6.49 -0.94 -1.74
C GLY A 80 -7.58 -0.76 -2.80
N ALA A 81 -7.97 0.49 -3.06
CA ALA A 81 -9.00 0.82 -4.06
C ALA A 81 -8.61 0.33 -5.46
N GLN A 82 -7.36 0.54 -5.87
CA GLN A 82 -6.81 0.04 -7.13
C GLN A 82 -6.83 -1.48 -7.27
N ASN A 83 -6.80 -2.23 -6.16
CA ASN A 83 -6.89 -3.69 -6.19
C ASN A 83 -8.31 -4.19 -6.50
N ILE A 84 -9.32 -3.30 -6.57
CA ILE A 84 -10.66 -3.66 -7.03
C ILE A 84 -10.61 -4.12 -8.48
N THR A 85 -9.82 -3.47 -9.34
CA THR A 85 -9.68 -3.86 -10.75
C THR A 85 -9.21 -5.32 -10.90
N PRO A 86 -8.01 -5.74 -10.44
CA PRO A 86 -7.58 -7.13 -10.57
C PRO A 86 -8.53 -8.11 -9.84
N ALA A 87 -9.11 -7.72 -8.70
CA ALA A 87 -10.11 -8.54 -8.01
C ALA A 87 -11.38 -8.75 -8.84
N TYR A 88 -11.83 -7.74 -9.59
CA TYR A 88 -12.96 -7.82 -10.51
C TYR A 88 -12.69 -8.81 -11.65
N HIS A 89 -11.48 -8.83 -12.22
CA HIS A 89 -11.16 -9.80 -13.27
C HIS A 89 -11.06 -11.23 -12.73
N VAL A 90 -10.48 -11.41 -11.53
CA VAL A 90 -10.53 -12.70 -10.83
C VAL A 90 -11.99 -13.13 -10.59
N PHE A 91 -12.83 -12.22 -10.09
CA PHE A 91 -14.25 -12.48 -9.86
C PHE A 91 -14.96 -12.91 -11.16
N ARG A 92 -14.78 -12.17 -12.25
CA ARG A 92 -15.39 -12.51 -13.55
C ARG A 92 -14.94 -13.87 -14.06
N TYR A 93 -13.63 -14.12 -14.01
CA TYR A 93 -13.07 -15.41 -14.40
C TYR A 93 -13.71 -16.57 -13.63
N LEU A 94 -13.88 -16.41 -12.30
CA LEU A 94 -14.56 -17.39 -11.46
C LEU A 94 -16.06 -17.49 -11.76
N ALA A 95 -16.78 -16.37 -11.86
CA ALA A 95 -18.23 -16.34 -12.06
C ALA A 95 -18.68 -16.97 -13.39
N GLU A 96 -17.80 -17.06 -14.39
CA GLU A 96 -18.02 -17.82 -15.62
C GLU A 96 -17.96 -19.35 -15.43
N ARG A 97 -17.40 -19.81 -14.30
CA ARG A 97 -17.07 -21.23 -14.04
C ARG A 97 -17.77 -21.80 -12.81
N VAL A 98 -18.17 -20.95 -11.87
CA VAL A 98 -18.82 -21.34 -10.62
C VAL A 98 -19.97 -20.39 -10.30
N ASP A 99 -20.90 -20.84 -9.45
CA ASP A 99 -21.96 -19.98 -8.93
C ASP A 99 -21.36 -18.76 -8.20
N SER A 100 -21.71 -17.55 -8.64
CA SER A 100 -21.21 -16.30 -8.06
C SER A 100 -21.56 -16.17 -6.58
N GLY A 101 -22.66 -16.80 -6.14
CA GLY A 101 -23.05 -16.85 -4.72
C GLY A 101 -22.06 -17.60 -3.83
N ARG A 102 -21.04 -18.26 -4.41
CA ARG A 102 -19.94 -18.90 -3.67
C ARG A 102 -18.70 -18.01 -3.55
N ILE A 103 -18.71 -16.83 -4.19
CA ILE A 103 -17.56 -15.94 -4.26
C ILE A 103 -17.72 -14.83 -3.23
N HIS A 104 -16.78 -14.77 -2.31
CA HIS A 104 -16.68 -13.77 -1.27
C HIS A 104 -15.54 -12.81 -1.59
N VAL A 105 -15.81 -11.50 -1.56
CA VAL A 105 -14.78 -10.48 -1.75
C VAL A 105 -14.67 -9.69 -0.46
N GLY A 106 -13.45 -9.51 0.05
CA GLY A 106 -13.19 -8.87 1.35
C GLY A 106 -11.91 -8.06 1.36
N GLY A 107 -11.81 -7.13 2.29
CA GLY A 107 -10.61 -6.30 2.50
C GLY A 107 -10.92 -4.80 2.57
N GLN A 108 -9.90 -4.01 2.89
CA GLN A 108 -10.03 -2.57 3.15
C GLN A 108 -10.48 -1.81 1.90
N GLY A 109 -10.07 -2.24 0.71
CA GLY A 109 -10.35 -1.52 -0.54
C GLY A 109 -11.85 -1.41 -0.87
N ILE A 110 -12.69 -2.31 -0.37
CA ILE A 110 -14.15 -2.35 -0.62
C ILE A 110 -15.01 -2.03 0.62
N GLU A 111 -14.38 -1.66 1.74
CA GLU A 111 -15.05 -1.62 3.06
C GLU A 111 -16.25 -0.65 3.07
N LYS A 112 -16.17 0.48 2.36
CA LYS A 112 -17.22 1.51 2.35
C LYS A 112 -18.20 1.45 1.18
N LEU A 113 -18.02 0.53 0.23
CA LEU A 113 -19.03 0.28 -0.81
C LEU A 113 -20.36 -0.11 -0.13
N SER A 114 -21.46 0.51 -0.52
CA SER A 114 -22.78 0.01 -0.11
C SER A 114 -23.04 -1.38 -0.71
N GLU A 115 -24.07 -2.10 -0.24
CA GLU A 115 -24.43 -3.39 -0.84
C GLU A 115 -24.79 -3.22 -2.32
N GLU A 116 -25.52 -2.15 -2.68
CA GLU A 116 -25.87 -1.87 -4.07
C GLU A 116 -24.63 -1.59 -4.93
N GLU A 117 -23.71 -0.76 -4.43
CA GLU A 117 -22.44 -0.46 -5.12
C GLU A 117 -21.58 -1.72 -5.28
N PHE A 118 -21.51 -2.55 -4.23
CA PHE A 118 -20.81 -3.82 -4.27
C PHE A 118 -21.41 -4.75 -5.33
N GLN A 119 -22.73 -4.89 -5.38
CA GLN A 119 -23.41 -5.74 -6.37
C GLN A 119 -23.28 -5.20 -7.79
N ARG A 120 -23.08 -3.89 -8.00
CA ARG A 120 -22.75 -3.33 -9.32
C ARG A 120 -21.37 -3.79 -9.81
N VAL A 121 -20.38 -3.84 -8.92
CA VAL A 121 -19.01 -4.26 -9.26
C VAL A 121 -18.88 -5.80 -9.29
N PHE A 122 -19.45 -6.50 -8.31
CA PHE A 122 -19.32 -7.95 -8.11
C PHE A 122 -20.70 -8.63 -8.10
N PRO A 123 -21.41 -8.67 -9.24
CA PRO A 123 -22.81 -9.10 -9.30
C PRO A 123 -23.01 -10.55 -8.86
N GLY A 124 -23.83 -10.74 -7.83
CA GLY A 124 -24.14 -12.05 -7.27
C GLY A 124 -23.08 -12.61 -6.32
N GLY A 125 -22.01 -11.86 -6.06
CA GLY A 125 -21.01 -12.18 -5.04
C GLY A 125 -21.44 -11.74 -3.63
N HIS A 126 -20.59 -12.04 -2.65
CA HIS A 126 -20.80 -11.64 -1.25
C HIS A 126 -19.70 -10.72 -0.74
N LYS A 127 -20.09 -9.53 -0.31
CA LYS A 127 -19.19 -8.64 0.44
C LYS A 127 -18.90 -9.25 1.82
N THR A 128 -17.63 -9.38 2.15
CA THR A 128 -17.18 -9.83 3.48
C THR A 128 -16.67 -8.64 4.27
N ASP A 129 -17.36 -8.30 5.35
CA ASP A 129 -16.89 -7.30 6.30
C ASP A 129 -15.64 -7.83 7.03
N ARG A 130 -14.57 -7.04 7.05
CA ARG A 130 -13.36 -7.37 7.82
C ARG A 130 -13.67 -7.57 9.31
N GLN A 131 -14.64 -6.85 9.87
CA GLN A 131 -15.05 -7.00 11.27
C GLN A 131 -15.61 -8.41 11.56
N ALA A 132 -16.11 -9.13 10.55
CA ALA A 132 -16.60 -10.49 10.73
C ALA A 132 -15.48 -11.46 11.16
N LEU A 133 -14.26 -11.26 10.66
CA LEU A 133 -13.08 -12.03 11.10
C LEU A 133 -12.36 -11.37 12.27
N ALA A 134 -12.20 -10.05 12.25
CA ALA A 134 -11.48 -9.33 13.30
C ALA A 134 -12.18 -9.37 14.68
N GLY A 135 -13.49 -9.67 14.71
CA GLY A 135 -14.25 -9.86 15.94
C GLY A 135 -14.18 -11.27 16.53
N LEU A 136 -13.53 -12.23 15.85
CA LEU A 136 -13.39 -13.59 16.36
C LEU A 136 -12.40 -13.65 17.54
N PRO A 137 -12.64 -14.51 18.55
CA PRO A 137 -11.66 -14.74 19.61
C PRO A 137 -10.28 -15.12 19.05
N GLY A 138 -9.23 -14.48 19.54
CA GLY A 138 -7.85 -14.72 19.12
C GLY A 138 -7.45 -14.07 17.78
N ALA A 139 -8.26 -13.16 17.23
CA ALA A 139 -7.96 -12.52 15.93
C ALA A 139 -6.68 -11.68 15.88
N MET A 140 -6.02 -11.41 17.01
CA MET A 140 -4.71 -10.76 17.06
C MET A 140 -3.57 -11.74 17.38
N ASP A 141 -3.90 -12.95 17.81
CA ASP A 141 -2.99 -13.96 18.37
C ASP A 141 -2.78 -15.13 17.40
N VAL A 142 -3.06 -14.92 16.11
CA VAL A 142 -3.02 -15.96 15.09
C VAL A 142 -1.58 -16.32 14.74
N ASP A 143 -1.28 -17.62 14.71
CA ASP A 143 -0.03 -18.15 14.17
C ASP A 143 -0.24 -18.59 12.71
N LEU A 144 0.57 -18.04 11.79
CA LEU A 144 0.49 -18.34 10.36
C LEU A 144 1.22 -19.61 9.95
N GLU A 145 1.91 -20.31 10.86
CA GLU A 145 2.72 -21.50 10.56
C GLU A 145 1.93 -22.55 9.76
N ARG A 146 0.67 -22.80 10.14
CA ARG A 146 -0.19 -23.78 9.46
C ARG A 146 -0.50 -23.41 8.02
N GLN A 147 -0.80 -22.14 7.72
CA GLN A 147 -1.07 -21.72 6.34
C GLN A 147 0.21 -21.62 5.51
N VAL A 148 1.31 -21.13 6.10
CA VAL A 148 2.61 -21.06 5.43
C VAL A 148 3.11 -22.46 5.06
N ALA A 149 2.90 -23.47 5.91
CA ALA A 149 3.28 -24.85 5.62
C ALA A 149 2.53 -25.49 4.43
N LYS A 150 1.42 -24.89 3.97
CA LYS A 150 0.69 -25.33 2.77
C LYS A 150 1.25 -24.76 1.47
N LEU A 151 2.13 -23.76 1.54
CA LEU A 151 2.74 -23.13 0.38
C LEU A 151 3.90 -23.98 -0.15
N SER A 152 4.19 -23.85 -1.44
CA SER A 152 5.32 -24.58 -2.03
C SER A 152 6.65 -23.98 -1.60
N ASP A 153 7.69 -24.83 -1.48
CA ASP A 153 9.05 -24.37 -1.18
C ASP A 153 9.59 -23.40 -2.24
N ALA A 154 9.13 -23.53 -3.49
CA ALA A 154 9.50 -22.61 -4.56
C ALA A 154 8.96 -21.20 -4.31
N ASP A 155 7.67 -21.09 -3.96
CA ASP A 155 7.03 -19.80 -3.66
C ASP A 155 7.66 -19.15 -2.42
N LEU A 156 7.89 -19.93 -1.36
CA LEU A 156 8.49 -19.43 -0.12
C LEU A 156 9.88 -18.84 -0.32
N ARG A 157 10.71 -19.48 -1.18
CA ARG A 157 12.03 -18.94 -1.54
C ARG A 157 11.92 -17.62 -2.29
N VAL A 158 10.91 -17.48 -3.16
CA VAL A 158 10.64 -16.25 -3.90
C VAL A 158 10.22 -15.13 -2.95
N TYR A 159 9.32 -15.38 -1.99
CA TYR A 159 8.94 -14.37 -1.01
C TYR A 159 10.10 -13.93 -0.11
N LEU A 160 10.95 -14.86 0.32
CA LEU A 160 12.13 -14.55 1.16
C LEU A 160 13.19 -13.70 0.45
N ALA A 161 13.17 -13.66 -0.89
CA ALA A 161 14.08 -12.83 -1.67
C ALA A 161 13.60 -11.37 -1.80
N ASN A 162 12.41 -11.05 -1.27
CA ASN A 162 11.77 -9.74 -1.31
C ASN A 162 11.44 -9.24 0.10
N GLU A 163 11.10 -7.96 0.24
CA GLU A 163 10.59 -7.41 1.51
C GLU A 163 9.28 -8.13 1.89
N MET A 164 9.25 -8.78 3.05
CA MET A 164 8.05 -9.46 3.54
C MET A 164 7.28 -8.58 4.53
N THR A 165 5.99 -8.86 4.68
CA THR A 165 5.17 -8.17 5.68
C THR A 165 5.34 -8.80 7.06
N LEU A 166 5.61 -7.97 8.07
CA LEU A 166 5.50 -8.32 9.49
C LEU A 166 4.23 -7.67 10.07
N PRO A 167 3.18 -8.44 10.40
CA PRO A 167 2.05 -7.96 11.20
C PRO A 167 2.55 -7.39 12.53
N PHE A 168 2.46 -6.07 12.70
CA PHE A 168 2.95 -5.42 13.92
C PHE A 168 1.79 -4.89 14.76
N SER A 169 1.01 -3.97 14.21
CA SER A 169 -0.16 -3.41 14.88
C SER A 169 -1.24 -2.92 13.91
N GLN A 170 -2.44 -2.71 14.43
CA GLN A 170 -3.53 -2.06 13.72
C GLN A 170 -4.26 -1.07 14.64
N GLY A 171 -4.85 -0.04 14.03
CA GLY A 171 -5.54 1.04 14.73
C GLY A 171 -4.63 2.26 14.89
N CYS A 172 -5.20 3.43 14.60
CA CYS A 172 -4.53 4.72 14.65
C CYS A 172 -5.43 5.69 15.42
N LEU A 173 -4.89 6.46 16.36
CA LEU A 173 -5.68 7.42 17.15
C LEU A 173 -6.04 8.69 16.35
N PHE A 174 -5.32 8.95 15.25
CA PHE A 174 -5.53 10.11 14.40
C PHE A 174 -6.74 9.93 13.47
N GLY A 175 -7.22 11.03 12.89
CA GLY A 175 -8.43 11.09 12.08
C GLY A 175 -8.24 11.73 10.70
N CYS A 176 -7.11 11.46 10.03
CA CYS A 176 -6.78 12.03 8.73
C CYS A 176 -7.88 11.74 7.70
N SER A 177 -8.35 12.77 6.97
CA SER A 177 -9.56 12.67 6.12
C SER A 177 -9.38 11.74 4.91
N PHE A 178 -8.19 11.69 4.34
CA PHE A 178 -7.85 10.88 3.15
C PHE A 178 -7.53 9.42 3.49
N CYS A 179 -7.26 9.10 4.75
CA CYS A 179 -6.77 7.78 5.16
C CYS A 179 -7.89 6.74 5.13
N GLY A 180 -7.66 5.63 4.41
CA GLY A 180 -8.57 4.48 4.36
C GLY A 180 -8.40 3.46 5.49
N ALA A 181 -7.46 3.70 6.40
CA ALA A 181 -7.12 2.75 7.46
C ALA A 181 -8.08 2.82 8.67
N GLN A 182 -7.86 1.97 9.67
CA GLN A 182 -8.60 2.01 10.93
C GLN A 182 -8.15 3.19 11.81
N ILE A 183 -8.70 4.36 11.50
CA ILE A 183 -8.44 5.62 12.20
C ILE A 183 -9.39 5.82 13.40
N GLN A 184 -9.01 6.73 14.30
CA GLN A 184 -9.71 7.03 15.56
C GLN A 184 -9.98 5.78 16.44
N ARG A 185 -9.05 4.83 16.44
CA ARG A 185 -9.12 3.62 17.27
C ARG A 185 -7.84 3.46 18.08
N ARG A 186 -7.96 2.85 19.26
CA ARG A 186 -6.80 2.45 20.05
C ARG A 186 -6.03 1.38 19.27
N GLU A 187 -4.71 1.54 19.24
CA GLU A 187 -3.82 0.56 18.63
C GLU A 187 -3.87 -0.78 19.37
N SER A 188 -3.93 -1.86 18.58
CA SER A 188 -3.89 -3.25 19.02
C SER A 188 -2.76 -3.94 18.28
N PHE A 189 -2.02 -4.81 18.95
CA PHE A 189 -0.81 -5.42 18.40
C PHE A 189 -1.07 -6.89 18.10
N PHE A 190 -0.47 -7.35 17.00
CA PHE A 190 -0.44 -8.77 16.65
C PHE A 190 0.56 -9.51 17.55
N ASP A 191 0.57 -10.85 17.48
CA ASP A 191 1.62 -11.67 18.07
C ASP A 191 2.93 -11.57 17.27
N VAL A 192 3.57 -10.39 17.37
CA VAL A 192 4.80 -10.04 16.65
C VAL A 192 5.91 -11.08 16.86
N PRO A 193 6.19 -11.56 18.10
CA PRO A 193 7.22 -12.57 18.31
C PRO A 193 6.98 -13.86 17.51
N THR A 194 5.75 -14.36 17.49
CA THR A 194 5.40 -15.59 16.75
C THR A 194 5.57 -15.40 15.24
N HIS A 195 5.10 -14.27 14.70
CA HIS A 195 5.26 -13.97 13.27
C HIS A 195 6.72 -13.78 12.86
N LEU A 196 7.53 -13.11 13.68
CA LEU A 196 8.94 -12.92 13.41
C LEU A 196 9.72 -14.24 13.52
N ASP A 197 9.42 -15.07 14.53
CA ASP A 197 10.04 -16.40 14.67
C ASP A 197 9.77 -17.28 13.44
N LEU A 198 8.54 -17.26 12.92
CA LEU A 198 8.19 -17.97 11.68
C LEU A 198 9.07 -17.52 10.50
N HIS A 199 9.20 -16.21 10.26
CA HIS A 199 10.07 -15.68 9.20
C HIS A 199 11.53 -16.09 9.39
N CYS A 200 12.05 -16.03 10.61
CA CYS A 200 13.41 -16.45 10.94
C CYS A 200 13.63 -17.96 10.70
N ARG A 201 12.66 -18.81 11.08
CA ARG A 201 12.72 -20.25 10.84
C ARG A 201 12.69 -20.57 9.34
N LEU A 202 11.88 -19.86 8.56
CA LEU A 202 11.86 -19.99 7.10
C LEU A 202 13.20 -19.59 6.48
N ALA A 203 13.76 -18.44 6.86
CA ALA A 203 15.06 -17.98 6.39
C ALA A 203 16.15 -19.02 6.65
N LYS A 204 16.23 -19.54 7.89
CA LYS A 204 17.16 -20.62 8.26
C LYS A 204 16.97 -21.89 7.45
N ARG A 205 15.71 -22.33 7.28
CA ARG A 205 15.37 -23.54 6.50
C ARG A 205 15.91 -23.45 5.07
N PHE A 206 15.88 -22.26 4.48
CA PHE A 206 16.32 -22.04 3.10
C PHE A 206 17.77 -21.53 2.97
N GLY A 207 18.48 -21.35 4.09
CA GLY A 207 19.87 -20.90 4.13
C GLY A 207 20.05 -19.42 3.82
N VAL A 208 19.03 -18.60 4.06
CA VAL A 208 19.04 -17.15 3.88
C VAL A 208 19.61 -16.51 5.16
N SER A 209 20.61 -15.64 5.02
CA SER A 209 21.29 -14.98 6.13
C SER A 209 20.67 -13.63 6.52
N SER A 210 19.89 -13.03 5.63
CA SER A 210 19.29 -11.72 5.79
C SER A 210 17.86 -11.68 5.28
N ILE A 211 16.95 -11.04 6.02
CA ILE A 211 15.58 -10.79 5.59
C ILE A 211 15.21 -9.32 5.80
N ASP A 212 14.43 -8.77 4.88
CA ASP A 212 13.87 -7.42 4.98
C ASP A 212 12.36 -7.51 5.26
N LEU A 213 11.90 -6.75 6.25
CA LEU A 213 10.52 -6.78 6.70
C LEU A 213 9.92 -5.37 6.79
N TYR A 214 8.73 -5.22 6.20
CA TYR A 214 7.86 -4.07 6.46
C TYR A 214 6.99 -4.33 7.68
N CYS A 215 7.24 -3.59 8.76
CA CYS A 215 6.46 -3.59 9.99
C CYS A 215 5.15 -2.82 9.78
N THR A 216 4.05 -3.55 9.63
CA THR A 216 2.74 -2.95 9.42
C THR A 216 2.24 -2.23 10.68
N SER A 217 2.34 -0.92 10.66
CA SER A 217 1.72 -0.01 11.63
C SER A 217 1.28 1.26 10.89
N LEU A 218 0.22 1.89 11.39
CA LEU A 218 -0.23 3.18 10.87
C LEU A 218 0.56 4.36 11.45
N ASP A 219 1.18 4.16 12.60
CA ASP A 219 2.11 5.09 13.24
C ASP A 219 2.93 4.34 14.30
N PHE A 220 4.11 3.85 13.92
CA PHE A 220 4.91 2.92 14.74
C PHE A 220 5.22 3.44 16.15
N PHE A 221 5.46 4.75 16.27
CA PHE A 221 5.83 5.39 17.54
C PHE A 221 4.65 6.01 18.28
N GLN A 222 3.41 5.74 17.88
CA GLN A 222 2.22 6.30 18.52
C GLN A 222 2.16 6.06 20.03
N GLN A 223 2.76 4.96 20.52
CA GLN A 223 2.83 4.64 21.95
C GLN A 223 3.71 5.60 22.77
N ALA A 224 4.55 6.41 22.13
CA ALA A 224 5.35 7.43 22.80
C ALA A 224 4.60 8.75 23.02
N LEU A 225 3.39 8.89 22.46
CA LEU A 225 2.54 10.06 22.67
C LEU A 225 1.88 10.05 24.06
N PRO A 226 1.38 11.21 24.53
CA PRO A 226 0.66 11.28 25.80
C PRO A 226 -0.51 10.28 25.86
N GLY A 227 -0.52 9.44 26.89
CA GLY A 227 -1.52 8.37 27.08
C GLY A 227 -1.23 7.06 26.34
N GLY A 228 -0.12 6.97 25.60
CA GLY A 228 0.40 5.74 25.02
C GLY A 228 1.11 4.83 26.04
N ASP A 229 1.42 3.60 25.61
CA ASP A 229 2.10 2.58 26.41
C ASP A 229 3.53 2.33 25.89
N ILE A 230 4.43 3.25 26.24
CA ILE A 230 5.85 3.16 25.83
C ILE A 230 6.51 1.86 26.34
N ALA A 231 6.09 1.35 27.50
CA ALA A 231 6.62 0.09 28.05
C ALA A 231 6.26 -1.10 27.16
N ARG A 232 5.09 -1.09 26.51
CA ARG A 232 4.74 -2.10 25.51
C ARG A 232 5.64 -2.01 24.28
N LEU A 233 5.92 -0.82 23.77
CA LEU A 233 6.85 -0.63 22.66
C LEU A 233 8.25 -1.17 23.01
N THR A 234 8.77 -0.83 24.20
CA THR A 234 10.04 -1.36 24.71
C THR A 234 10.08 -2.89 24.69
N ARG A 235 9.07 -3.55 25.27
CA ARG A 235 9.00 -5.02 25.31
C ARG A 235 8.95 -5.66 23.92
N LEU A 236 8.26 -5.03 22.97
CA LEU A 236 8.19 -5.51 21.60
C LEU A 236 9.55 -5.41 20.91
N LEU A 237 10.26 -4.28 21.04
CA LEU A 237 11.60 -4.11 20.49
C LEU A 237 12.61 -5.08 21.12
N GLU A 238 12.56 -5.27 22.44
CA GLU A 238 13.39 -6.26 23.15
C GLU A 238 13.13 -7.68 22.63
N GLY A 239 11.86 -8.06 22.43
CA GLY A 239 11.51 -9.36 21.87
C GLY A 239 12.00 -9.57 20.44
N VAL A 240 11.98 -8.52 19.61
CA VAL A 240 12.55 -8.56 18.25
C VAL A 240 14.07 -8.78 18.30
N ILE A 241 14.77 -8.06 19.18
CA ILE A 241 16.22 -8.22 19.38
C ILE A 241 16.56 -9.65 19.82
N GLU A 242 15.84 -10.17 20.82
CA GLU A 242 16.07 -11.53 21.33
C GLU A 242 15.92 -12.58 20.21
N LEU A 243 14.88 -12.44 19.37
CA LEU A 243 14.66 -13.35 18.25
C LEU A 243 15.75 -13.23 17.19
N ARG A 244 16.19 -12.01 16.87
CA ARG A 244 17.31 -11.78 15.95
C ARG A 244 18.58 -12.47 16.44
N GLU A 245 18.94 -12.28 17.70
CA GLU A 245 20.13 -12.89 18.32
C GLU A 245 20.04 -14.41 18.37
N ARG A 246 18.90 -14.94 18.81
CA ARG A 246 18.62 -16.38 18.85
C ARG A 246 18.77 -17.02 17.47
N HIS A 247 18.33 -16.31 16.44
CA HIS A 247 18.39 -16.83 15.07
C HIS A 247 19.70 -16.55 14.35
N GLY A 248 20.50 -15.57 14.79
CA GLY A 248 21.75 -15.22 14.13
C GLY A 248 21.52 -14.72 12.70
N LEU A 249 20.40 -14.06 12.46
CA LEU A 249 20.03 -13.49 11.17
C LEU A 249 20.25 -11.99 11.15
N ASP A 250 20.57 -11.45 9.99
CA ASP A 250 20.43 -10.03 9.75
C ASP A 250 18.98 -9.71 9.40
N ILE A 251 18.39 -8.72 10.06
CA ILE A 251 16.98 -8.37 9.89
C ILE A 251 16.91 -6.87 9.65
N GLY A 252 16.49 -6.48 8.45
CA GLY A 252 16.17 -5.10 8.10
C GLY A 252 14.71 -4.82 8.37
N LEU A 253 14.40 -3.76 9.13
CA LEU A 253 13.02 -3.35 9.42
C LEU A 253 12.74 -1.95 8.86
N ARG A 254 11.58 -1.82 8.22
CA ARG A 254 11.00 -0.55 7.78
C ARG A 254 9.62 -0.35 8.40
N ALA A 255 9.27 0.89 8.75
CA ALA A 255 7.93 1.22 9.25
C ALA A 255 7.48 2.63 8.84
N LEU A 256 6.19 2.90 9.02
CA LEU A 256 5.62 4.24 8.90
C LEU A 256 5.45 4.89 10.27
N THR A 257 5.67 6.20 10.34
CA THR A 257 5.47 6.97 11.58
C THR A 257 5.10 8.41 11.25
N ARG A 258 4.41 9.07 12.18
CA ARG A 258 4.36 10.54 12.16
C ARG A 258 5.63 11.14 12.75
N ALA A 259 5.97 12.35 12.32
CA ALA A 259 7.16 13.05 12.78
C ALA A 259 7.10 13.40 14.28
N ASP A 260 5.92 13.79 14.79
CA ASP A 260 5.70 14.10 16.20
C ASP A 260 5.82 12.86 17.09
N SER A 261 5.23 11.74 16.68
CA SER A 261 5.35 10.44 17.36
C SER A 261 6.80 9.96 17.41
N TYR A 262 7.51 10.02 16.28
CA TYR A 262 8.94 9.69 16.20
C TYR A 262 9.76 10.56 17.15
N ASN A 263 9.60 11.88 17.08
CA ASN A 263 10.35 12.81 17.93
C ASN A 263 10.01 12.65 19.41
N ALA A 264 8.78 12.25 19.76
CA ALA A 264 8.42 11.93 21.12
C ALA A 264 9.17 10.68 21.62
N ALA A 265 9.23 9.62 20.81
CA ALA A 265 9.93 8.38 21.14
C ALA A 265 11.44 8.57 21.29
N MET A 266 12.06 9.29 20.35
CA MET A 266 13.51 9.45 20.26
C MET A 266 14.13 10.35 21.33
N LYS A 267 13.32 10.98 22.18
CA LYS A 267 13.81 11.62 23.42
C LYS A 267 14.37 10.60 24.42
N SER A 268 13.94 9.34 24.32
CA SER A 268 14.43 8.24 25.16
C SER A 268 15.61 7.56 24.48
N GLU A 269 16.79 7.67 25.08
CA GLU A 269 18.00 6.94 24.65
C GLU A 269 17.76 5.43 24.58
N GLN A 270 17.05 4.87 25.57
CA GLN A 270 16.69 3.45 25.55
C GLN A 270 15.87 3.07 24.31
N ILE A 271 14.85 3.86 23.94
CA ILE A 271 14.01 3.54 22.78
C ILE A 271 14.82 3.65 21.48
N ARG A 272 15.68 4.66 21.38
CA ARG A 272 16.57 4.85 20.24
C ARG A 272 17.51 3.64 20.05
N ASP A 273 18.15 3.20 21.13
CA ASP A 273 19.09 2.09 21.10
C ASP A 273 18.37 0.76 20.80
N LEU A 274 17.19 0.55 21.38
CA LEU A 274 16.35 -0.61 21.07
C LEU A 274 15.85 -0.62 19.63
N THR A 275 15.49 0.55 19.08
CA THR A 275 15.06 0.68 17.68
C THR A 275 16.18 0.28 16.73
N ALA A 276 17.39 0.79 16.96
CA ALA A 276 18.57 0.41 16.16
C ALA A 276 18.94 -1.08 16.35
N GLY A 277 18.93 -1.57 17.59
CA GLY A 277 19.23 -2.97 17.91
C GLY A 277 18.26 -3.96 17.25
N ALA A 278 16.97 -3.60 17.17
CA ALA A 278 15.93 -4.40 16.54
C ALA A 278 16.09 -4.52 15.00
N GLY A 279 16.96 -3.70 14.39
CA GLY A 279 17.23 -3.76 12.95
C GLY A 279 16.45 -2.73 12.12
N PHE A 280 15.80 -1.75 12.76
CA PHE A 280 15.20 -0.64 12.00
C PHE A 280 16.29 0.16 11.30
N SER A 281 16.11 0.34 10.00
CA SER A 281 16.99 1.14 9.15
C SER A 281 16.26 2.29 8.49
N ARG A 282 14.93 2.18 8.30
CA ARG A 282 14.14 3.12 7.50
C ARG A 282 12.79 3.46 8.15
N PHE A 283 12.42 4.73 8.12
CA PHE A 283 11.09 5.19 8.53
C PHE A 283 10.48 6.14 7.51
N GLY A 284 9.27 5.83 7.07
CA GLY A 284 8.49 6.71 6.22
C GLY A 284 7.63 7.68 7.01
N PHE A 285 7.76 8.97 6.71
CA PHE A 285 6.97 10.02 7.34
C PHE A 285 5.88 10.52 6.40
N GLY A 286 4.63 10.47 6.86
CA GLY A 286 3.53 11.17 6.21
C GLY A 286 3.73 12.69 6.32
N ALA A 287 4.44 13.27 5.37
CA ALA A 287 4.78 14.68 5.27
C ALA A 287 3.65 15.53 4.64
N ASP A 288 2.57 14.87 4.21
CA ASP A 288 1.40 15.49 3.55
C ASP A 288 0.96 16.79 4.23
N GLY A 289 0.88 17.85 3.43
CA GLY A 289 0.48 19.20 3.86
C GLY A 289 1.52 19.98 4.64
N ALA A 290 2.66 19.41 5.03
CA ALA A 290 3.62 20.06 5.95
C ALA A 290 4.15 21.42 5.47
N ALA A 291 4.03 21.74 4.19
CA ALA A 291 4.42 23.05 3.66
C ALA A 291 3.42 24.16 4.01
N SER A 292 2.13 23.82 4.18
CA SER A 292 1.04 24.78 4.39
C SER A 292 0.11 24.36 5.55
N ALA A 293 -0.01 25.23 6.55
CA ALA A 293 -0.90 24.99 7.69
C ALA A 293 -2.38 24.84 7.28
N ASP A 294 -2.81 25.50 6.20
CA ASP A 294 -4.17 25.38 5.68
C ASP A 294 -4.42 23.97 5.12
N VAL A 295 -3.45 23.43 4.38
CA VAL A 295 -3.50 22.06 3.84
C VAL A 295 -3.47 21.03 4.98
N VAL A 296 -2.61 21.19 5.98
CA VAL A 296 -2.59 20.32 7.19
C VAL A 296 -3.95 20.28 7.88
N ARG A 297 -4.59 21.45 8.04
CA ARG A 297 -5.91 21.57 8.68
C ARG A 297 -7.00 20.91 7.83
N ALA A 298 -6.99 21.13 6.51
CA ALA A 298 -7.92 20.48 5.58
C ALA A 298 -7.81 18.94 5.64
N MET A 299 -6.59 18.41 5.77
CA MET A 299 -6.32 16.98 5.89
C MET A 299 -6.65 16.39 7.28
N ARG A 300 -6.98 17.23 8.27
CA ARG A 300 -7.23 16.83 9.67
C ARG A 300 -6.04 16.10 10.29
N LYS A 301 -4.82 16.49 9.96
CA LYS A 301 -3.60 15.90 10.52
C LYS A 301 -3.30 16.34 11.96
N HIS A 302 -3.93 17.42 12.43
CA HIS A 302 -3.76 17.97 13.79
C HIS A 302 -2.27 18.15 14.16
N ALA A 303 -1.51 18.79 13.28
CA ALA A 303 -0.06 18.94 13.40
C ALA A 303 0.41 20.32 12.89
N ASP A 304 0.02 21.39 13.57
CA ASP A 304 0.31 22.77 13.11
C ASP A 304 1.83 23.08 13.04
N GLY A 305 2.66 22.29 13.72
CA GLY A 305 4.13 22.34 13.67
C GLY A 305 4.79 21.29 12.78
N LEU A 306 4.05 20.63 11.86
CA LEU A 306 4.54 19.45 11.12
C LEU A 306 5.85 19.71 10.36
N ARG A 307 6.04 20.89 9.76
CA ARG A 307 7.29 21.25 9.06
C ARG A 307 8.51 21.16 9.98
N SER A 308 8.45 21.81 11.14
CA SER A 308 9.53 21.79 12.11
C SER A 308 9.74 20.41 12.73
N GLU A 309 8.66 19.66 12.93
CA GLU A 309 8.73 18.28 13.43
C GLU A 309 9.43 17.35 12.41
N LEU A 310 9.16 17.51 11.12
CA LEU A 310 9.83 16.76 10.05
C LEU A 310 11.33 17.07 9.98
N LEU A 311 11.71 18.35 9.96
CA LEU A 311 13.13 18.74 9.94
C LEU A 311 13.88 18.15 11.14
N ARG A 312 13.33 18.27 12.34
CA ARG A 312 13.91 17.68 13.55
C ARG A 312 14.02 16.16 13.47
N ALA A 313 13.01 15.49 12.92
CA ALA A 313 13.04 14.04 12.76
C ALA A 313 14.12 13.60 11.77
N PHE A 314 14.28 14.31 10.65
CA PHE A 314 15.28 14.02 9.63
C PHE A 314 16.71 14.27 10.16
N GLU A 315 16.95 15.39 10.85
CA GLU A 315 18.22 15.67 11.53
C GLU A 315 18.59 14.55 12.52
N HIS A 316 17.61 14.12 13.33
CA HIS A 316 17.83 13.03 14.27
C HIS A 316 18.11 11.70 13.56
N MET A 317 17.39 11.38 12.47
CA MET A 317 17.61 10.16 11.71
C MET A 317 18.98 10.11 11.05
N GLU A 318 19.43 11.20 10.44
CA GLU A 318 20.77 11.28 9.87
C GLU A 318 21.84 11.07 10.93
N ALA A 319 21.71 11.73 12.09
CA ALA A 319 22.63 11.56 13.22
C ALA A 319 22.71 10.11 13.74
N ASN A 320 21.64 9.34 13.58
CA ASN A 320 21.53 7.95 14.02
C ASN A 320 21.60 6.92 12.89
N ARG A 321 21.95 7.36 11.67
CA ARG A 321 22.09 6.50 10.47
C ARG A 321 20.81 5.75 10.08
N PHE A 322 19.65 6.33 10.37
CA PHE A 322 18.40 5.88 9.77
C PHE A 322 18.13 6.61 8.46
N VAL A 323 17.41 5.96 7.54
CA VAL A 323 16.97 6.49 6.25
C VAL A 323 15.56 7.07 6.39
N PRO A 324 15.36 8.40 6.31
CA PRO A 324 14.03 8.98 6.31
C PRO A 324 13.40 8.90 4.92
N GLU A 325 12.19 8.37 4.80
CA GLU A 325 11.39 8.48 3.57
C GLU A 325 10.39 9.63 3.68
N ILE A 326 10.36 10.48 2.66
CA ILE A 326 9.37 11.52 2.46
C ILE A 326 8.16 10.89 1.78
N LEU A 327 7.15 10.48 2.56
CA LEU A 327 5.85 10.06 2.03
C LEU A 327 4.95 11.28 1.94
N TYR A 328 4.62 11.71 0.72
CA TYR A 328 3.88 12.96 0.52
C TYR A 328 2.69 12.79 -0.41
N VAL A 329 1.50 12.96 0.15
CA VAL A 329 0.23 13.10 -0.57
C VAL A 329 -0.06 14.58 -0.79
N PHE A 330 -0.18 15.00 -2.04
CA PHE A 330 -0.41 16.40 -2.44
C PHE A 330 -1.45 16.52 -3.55
N GLY A 331 -1.95 17.72 -3.79
CA GLY A 331 -2.97 17.97 -4.80
C GLY A 331 -4.39 17.80 -4.28
N ILE A 332 -4.60 17.91 -2.95
CA ILE A 332 -5.97 17.92 -2.40
C ILE A 332 -6.77 19.11 -2.97
N PRO A 333 -8.11 19.15 -2.84
CA PRO A 333 -8.92 20.22 -3.42
C PRO A 333 -8.50 21.61 -2.93
N GLU A 334 -8.03 21.70 -1.69
CA GLU A 334 -7.55 22.93 -1.06
C GLU A 334 -6.16 23.39 -1.51
N ASP A 335 -5.37 22.53 -2.18
CA ASP A 335 -4.06 22.95 -2.68
C ASP A 335 -4.19 24.03 -3.75
N THR A 336 -3.31 25.02 -3.71
CA THR A 336 -3.15 26.03 -4.76
C THR A 336 -1.82 25.84 -5.47
N ARG A 337 -1.55 26.64 -6.51
CA ARG A 337 -0.23 26.66 -7.13
C ARG A 337 0.85 27.01 -6.10
N ASP A 338 0.57 27.93 -5.21
CA ASP A 338 1.52 28.42 -4.21
C ASP A 338 1.78 27.34 -3.16
N THR A 339 0.74 26.66 -2.64
CA THR A 339 0.97 25.56 -1.67
C THR A 339 1.72 24.39 -2.29
N LEU A 340 1.46 24.06 -3.56
CA LEU A 340 2.22 23.02 -4.27
C LEU A 340 3.68 23.44 -4.53
N ALA A 341 3.93 24.72 -4.80
CA ALA A 341 5.28 25.26 -4.92
C ALA A 341 6.03 25.17 -3.58
N GLU A 342 5.40 25.54 -2.48
CA GLU A 342 5.96 25.38 -1.13
C GLU A 342 6.23 23.90 -0.79
N THR A 343 5.34 22.99 -1.19
CA THR A 343 5.54 21.53 -1.04
C THR A 343 6.76 21.07 -1.81
N ARG A 344 6.92 21.50 -3.06
CA ARG A 344 8.08 21.19 -3.89
C ARG A 344 9.37 21.73 -3.26
N GLU A 345 9.35 22.97 -2.77
CA GLU A 345 10.49 23.58 -2.08
C GLU A 345 10.86 22.83 -0.80
N LEU A 346 9.87 22.41 0.01
CA LEU A 346 10.12 21.62 1.21
C LEU A 346 10.71 20.25 0.86
N CYS A 347 10.17 19.53 -0.13
CA CYS A 347 10.70 18.23 -0.54
C CYS A 347 12.13 18.37 -1.08
N GLY A 348 12.40 19.39 -1.89
CA GLY A 348 13.74 19.71 -2.37
C GLY A 348 14.71 20.01 -1.22
N LEU A 349 14.30 20.83 -0.26
CA LEU A 349 15.09 21.10 0.93
C LEU A 349 15.44 19.83 1.71
N LEU A 350 14.46 18.94 1.94
CA LEU A 350 14.69 17.69 2.66
C LEU A 350 15.67 16.78 1.90
N LEU A 351 15.49 16.63 0.59
CA LEU A 351 16.39 15.83 -0.25
C LEU A 351 17.80 16.41 -0.30
N GLU A 352 17.94 17.72 -0.47
CA GLU A 352 19.25 18.39 -0.58
C GLU A 352 20.00 18.42 0.76
N THR A 353 19.27 18.60 1.88
CA THR A 353 19.86 18.70 3.21
C THR A 353 20.22 17.32 3.79
N PHE A 354 19.38 16.31 3.54
CA PHE A 354 19.54 14.97 4.12
C PHE A 354 19.87 13.96 3.01
N PRO A 355 21.17 13.72 2.72
CA PRO A 355 21.61 12.96 1.56
C PRO A 355 21.19 11.49 1.54
N ASN A 356 20.81 10.92 2.69
CA ASN A 356 20.30 9.56 2.79
C ASN A 356 18.77 9.48 2.75
N SER A 357 18.06 10.59 2.51
CA SER A 357 16.60 10.58 2.44
C SER A 357 16.09 10.05 1.10
N GLU A 358 14.90 9.43 1.12
CA GLU A 358 14.22 8.92 -0.07
C GLU A 358 12.89 9.64 -0.28
N TYR A 359 12.43 9.78 -1.53
CA TYR A 359 11.19 10.45 -1.87
C TYR A 359 10.15 9.48 -2.44
N ARG A 360 8.92 9.56 -1.90
CA ARG A 360 7.74 8.82 -2.35
C ARG A 360 6.55 9.77 -2.39
N GLY A 361 6.35 10.37 -3.57
CA GLY A 361 5.31 11.36 -3.82
C GLY A 361 4.07 10.78 -4.48
N PHE A 362 2.89 11.17 -4.01
CA PHE A 362 1.62 10.63 -4.46
C PHE A 362 0.59 11.75 -4.71
N PRO A 363 0.04 11.86 -5.93
CA PRO A 363 -1.12 12.71 -6.16
C PRO A 363 -2.33 12.20 -5.34
N ALA A 364 -3.00 13.11 -4.64
CA ALA A 364 -4.06 12.80 -3.71
C ALA A 364 -5.25 12.10 -4.38
N LYS A 365 -5.83 11.13 -3.67
CA LYS A 365 -7.07 10.42 -4.03
C LYS A 365 -8.04 10.58 -2.87
N ASN A 366 -8.88 11.61 -2.94
CA ASN A 366 -9.70 12.00 -1.80
C ASN A 366 -10.87 11.04 -1.59
N GLU A 367 -11.44 10.51 -2.66
CA GLU A 367 -12.59 9.62 -2.65
C GLU A 367 -12.17 8.20 -3.04
N ILE A 368 -11.89 7.37 -2.04
CA ILE A 368 -11.57 5.95 -2.23
C ILE A 368 -12.53 5.09 -1.40
N PRO A 369 -12.99 3.91 -1.89
CA PRO A 369 -13.95 3.09 -1.14
C PRO A 369 -13.42 2.51 0.18
N GLY A 370 -12.15 2.75 0.52
CA GLY A 370 -11.60 2.46 1.84
C GLY A 370 -11.77 3.60 2.87
N ASN A 371 -12.03 4.84 2.46
CA ASN A 371 -11.99 6.00 3.36
C ASN A 371 -13.36 6.66 3.62
N SER A 372 -13.38 7.62 4.53
CA SER A 372 -14.62 8.29 4.95
C SER A 372 -15.28 9.16 3.85
N ASN A 373 -14.52 9.58 2.84
CA ASN A 373 -15.00 10.46 1.78
C ASN A 373 -15.79 9.71 0.70
N TRP A 374 -15.67 8.38 0.59
CA TRP A 374 -16.45 7.59 -0.36
C TRP A 374 -17.96 7.79 -0.21
N ASN A 375 -18.43 8.04 1.00
CA ASN A 375 -19.85 8.26 1.27
C ASN A 375 -20.18 9.74 1.50
N ARG A 376 -19.28 10.68 1.11
CA ARG A 376 -19.56 12.10 1.29
C ARG A 376 -20.65 12.56 0.33
N ARG A 377 -21.50 13.46 0.83
CA ARG A 377 -22.52 14.12 0.02
C ARG A 377 -21.86 14.87 -1.14
N GLY A 378 -22.40 14.71 -2.35
CA GLY A 378 -21.90 15.34 -3.57
C GLY A 378 -20.88 14.49 -4.34
N TRP A 379 -20.19 13.55 -3.69
CA TRP A 379 -19.46 12.51 -4.38
C TRP A 379 -20.37 11.33 -4.73
N GLN A 380 -21.15 10.86 -3.76
CA GLN A 380 -22.08 9.76 -3.97
C GLN A 380 -23.11 10.15 -5.05
N GLY A 381 -23.19 9.33 -6.10
CA GLY A 381 -24.04 9.57 -7.27
C GLY A 381 -23.48 10.59 -8.27
N SER A 382 -22.28 11.12 -8.07
CA SER A 382 -21.59 11.94 -9.08
C SER A 382 -21.25 11.10 -10.33
N ALA A 383 -20.95 11.77 -11.45
CA ALA A 383 -20.57 11.10 -12.69
C ALA A 383 -19.33 10.21 -12.52
N ALA A 384 -18.28 10.72 -11.84
CA ALA A 384 -17.06 9.95 -11.56
C ALA A 384 -17.33 8.72 -10.68
N HIS A 385 -18.17 8.88 -9.64
CA HIS A 385 -18.58 7.76 -8.79
C HIS A 385 -19.33 6.68 -9.57
N THR A 386 -20.33 7.07 -10.36
CA THR A 386 -21.10 6.15 -11.21
C THR A 386 -20.20 5.44 -12.21
N ARG A 387 -19.29 6.18 -12.85
CA ARG A 387 -18.37 5.64 -13.85
C ARG A 387 -17.42 4.58 -13.26
N LEU A 388 -16.89 4.79 -12.06
CA LEU A 388 -16.09 3.77 -11.35
C LEU A 388 -16.86 2.46 -11.12
N LEU A 389 -18.15 2.55 -10.80
CA LEU A 389 -18.99 1.38 -10.54
C LEU A 389 -19.37 0.63 -11.82
N ASP A 390 -19.53 1.35 -12.93
CA ASP A 390 -19.88 0.78 -14.24
C ASP A 390 -18.67 0.26 -15.02
N GLU A 391 -17.49 0.84 -14.78
CA GLU A 391 -16.23 0.49 -15.43
C GLU A 391 -15.14 0.18 -14.38
N PRO A 392 -15.12 -1.04 -13.80
CA PRO A 392 -14.21 -1.38 -12.69
C PRO A 392 -12.71 -1.24 -13.00
N ASP A 393 -12.31 -1.14 -14.27
CA ASP A 393 -10.92 -0.87 -14.66
C ASP A 393 -10.46 0.53 -14.25
N LEU A 394 -11.40 1.47 -14.08
CA LEU A 394 -11.11 2.82 -13.63
C LEU A 394 -10.72 2.88 -12.15
N PHE A 395 -10.92 1.82 -11.36
CA PHE A 395 -10.41 1.80 -9.99
C PHE A 395 -8.88 1.91 -9.94
N LEU A 396 -8.15 1.54 -11.00
CA LEU A 396 -6.72 1.82 -11.15
C LEU A 396 -6.39 3.31 -10.97
N ASN A 397 -7.29 4.21 -11.40
CA ASN A 397 -7.10 5.65 -11.26
C ASN A 397 -7.12 6.16 -9.82
N LEU A 398 -7.55 5.33 -8.87
CA LEU A 398 -7.55 5.62 -7.44
C LEU A 398 -6.26 5.14 -6.74
N GLY A 399 -5.28 4.67 -7.50
CA GLY A 399 -3.93 4.41 -7.01
C GLY A 399 -3.20 5.68 -6.58
N PHE A 400 -2.44 5.60 -5.49
CA PHE A 400 -1.66 6.74 -5.00
C PHE A 400 -0.48 7.04 -5.93
N GLU A 401 0.08 6.01 -6.58
CA GLU A 401 1.13 6.13 -7.59
C GLU A 401 0.60 6.68 -8.92
N THR A 402 -0.71 6.63 -9.15
CA THR A 402 -1.31 7.09 -10.40
C THR A 402 -1.37 8.61 -10.46
N LEU A 403 -0.97 9.18 -11.60
CA LEU A 403 -1.11 10.62 -11.85
C LEU A 403 -2.55 11.10 -11.66
N ALA A 404 -2.70 12.40 -11.39
CA ALA A 404 -4.01 13.04 -11.37
C ALA A 404 -4.74 12.82 -12.70
N ASN A 405 -6.02 12.52 -12.59
CA ASN A 405 -6.89 12.07 -13.70
C ASN A 405 -8.31 12.60 -13.47
N GLU A 406 -9.20 12.40 -14.42
CA GLU A 406 -10.56 12.96 -14.37
C GLU A 406 -11.42 12.46 -13.21
N ILE A 407 -11.10 11.29 -12.64
CA ILE A 407 -11.79 10.75 -11.48
C ILE A 407 -11.33 11.46 -10.20
N SER A 408 -10.01 11.60 -10.01
CA SER A 408 -9.44 12.19 -8.79
C SER A 408 -9.40 13.73 -8.81
N HIS A 409 -9.28 14.31 -10.01
CA HIS A 409 -9.10 15.74 -10.26
C HIS A 409 -9.88 16.11 -11.53
N PRO A 410 -11.22 16.30 -11.43
CA PRO A 410 -12.07 16.53 -12.59
C PRO A 410 -11.74 17.84 -13.32
N ASP A 411 -11.33 18.87 -12.58
CA ASP A 411 -10.88 20.15 -13.14
C ASP A 411 -9.57 19.98 -13.95
N PRO A 412 -9.56 20.28 -15.27
CA PRO A 412 -8.38 20.07 -16.12
C PRO A 412 -7.16 20.89 -15.73
N ASP A 413 -7.35 22.15 -15.33
CA ASP A 413 -6.23 23.04 -14.99
C ASP A 413 -5.56 22.60 -13.69
N LYS A 414 -6.37 22.24 -12.69
CA LYS A 414 -5.91 21.64 -11.44
C LYS A 414 -5.19 20.32 -11.69
N ARG A 415 -5.73 19.46 -12.56
CA ARG A 415 -5.13 18.16 -12.92
C ARG A 415 -3.74 18.34 -13.53
N LEU A 416 -3.61 19.19 -14.56
CA LEU A 416 -2.32 19.48 -15.20
C LEU A 416 -1.33 20.10 -14.21
N MET A 417 -1.80 21.01 -13.35
CA MET A 417 -0.97 21.60 -12.30
C MET A 417 -0.43 20.54 -11.33
N VAL A 418 -1.29 19.67 -10.80
CA VAL A 418 -0.88 18.60 -9.87
C VAL A 418 0.11 17.65 -10.56
N ASN A 419 -0.16 17.24 -11.80
CA ASN A 419 0.75 16.36 -12.55
C ASN A 419 2.10 17.01 -12.83
N ARG A 420 2.14 18.30 -13.15
CA ARG A 420 3.39 19.04 -13.30
C ARG A 420 4.24 18.98 -12.03
N PHE A 421 3.67 19.26 -10.86
CA PHE A 421 4.40 19.21 -9.60
C PHE A 421 4.80 17.78 -9.21
N ALA A 422 3.94 16.79 -9.49
CA ALA A 422 4.25 15.38 -9.26
C ALA A 422 5.50 14.94 -10.04
N VAL A 423 5.54 15.25 -11.33
CA VAL A 423 6.66 14.92 -12.20
C VAL A 423 7.90 15.73 -11.84
N ASP A 424 7.78 17.03 -11.51
CA ASP A 424 8.92 17.86 -11.09
C ASP A 424 9.60 17.31 -9.82
N MET A 425 8.84 16.97 -8.79
CA MET A 425 9.41 16.42 -7.56
C MET A 425 10.02 15.02 -7.78
N SER A 426 9.34 14.18 -8.58
CA SER A 426 9.86 12.85 -8.92
C SER A 426 11.14 12.93 -9.76
N HIS A 427 11.22 13.90 -10.68
CA HIS A 427 12.40 14.17 -11.49
C HIS A 427 13.57 14.62 -10.63
N LEU A 428 13.37 15.57 -9.72
CA LEU A 428 14.39 16.00 -8.75
C LEU A 428 14.92 14.82 -7.91
N ALA A 429 14.02 14.01 -7.36
CA ALA A 429 14.41 12.82 -6.60
C ALA A 429 15.16 11.80 -7.48
N HIS A 430 14.75 11.65 -8.73
CA HIS A 430 15.38 10.76 -9.70
C HIS A 430 16.81 11.20 -10.05
N GLU A 431 17.04 12.49 -10.32
CA GLU A 431 18.39 13.04 -10.57
C GLU A 431 19.35 12.79 -9.39
N LEU A 432 18.81 12.75 -8.17
CA LEU A 432 19.57 12.45 -6.95
C LEU A 432 19.72 10.95 -6.67
N GLY A 433 19.07 10.07 -7.46
CA GLY A 433 19.05 8.61 -7.24
C GLY A 433 18.25 8.17 -6.02
N ARG A 434 17.23 8.96 -5.61
CA ARG A 434 16.51 8.83 -4.33
C ARG A 434 14.99 8.72 -4.50
N VAL A 435 14.53 8.38 -5.69
CA VAL A 435 13.10 8.12 -5.95
C VAL A 435 12.76 6.70 -5.48
N GLY A 436 11.87 6.61 -4.50
CA GLY A 436 11.42 5.34 -3.90
C GLY A 436 10.17 4.77 -4.56
N SER A 437 9.44 5.57 -5.35
CA SER A 437 8.28 5.13 -6.14
C SER A 437 8.12 5.97 -7.41
N TYR A 438 7.75 5.34 -8.51
CA TYR A 438 7.52 6.01 -9.79
C TYR A 438 6.02 6.20 -10.06
N LEU A 439 5.70 7.28 -10.78
CA LEU A 439 4.33 7.63 -11.14
C LEU A 439 3.81 6.77 -12.30
N THR A 440 2.60 6.24 -12.17
CA THR A 440 1.92 5.48 -13.23
C THR A 440 0.98 6.38 -14.04
N VAL A 441 0.79 5.99 -15.31
CA VAL A 441 -0.14 6.64 -16.23
C VAL A 441 -1.57 6.15 -15.93
N PRO A 442 -2.57 7.03 -15.85
CA PRO A 442 -3.95 6.65 -15.55
C PRO A 442 -4.63 6.00 -16.76
N VAL A 443 -5.73 5.31 -16.50
CA VAL A 443 -6.75 5.04 -17.52
C VAL A 443 -7.47 6.36 -17.79
N ALA A 444 -7.49 6.82 -19.03
CA ALA A 444 -8.11 8.09 -19.40
C ALA A 444 -8.85 7.96 -20.73
N ASP A 445 -9.82 8.86 -20.96
CA ASP A 445 -10.51 8.94 -22.24
C ASP A 445 -9.59 9.48 -23.34
N GLU A 446 -9.91 9.16 -24.59
CA GLU A 446 -9.19 9.68 -25.74
C GLU A 446 -9.26 11.21 -25.77
N GLY A 447 -8.11 11.86 -25.97
CA GLY A 447 -8.00 13.32 -26.01
C GLY A 447 -7.89 14.02 -24.65
N VAL A 448 -7.94 13.28 -23.54
CA VAL A 448 -7.73 13.85 -22.20
C VAL A 448 -6.26 14.17 -22.00
N GLU A 449 -5.98 15.45 -21.78
CA GLU A 449 -4.62 15.91 -21.49
C GLU A 449 -4.22 15.51 -20.06
N ILE A 450 -3.19 14.66 -19.95
CA ILE A 450 -2.58 14.23 -18.68
C ILE A 450 -1.38 15.09 -18.32
N MET A 451 -0.61 15.52 -19.33
CA MET A 451 0.59 16.34 -19.18
C MET A 451 0.71 17.30 -20.36
N ASP A 452 1.23 18.50 -20.08
CA ASP A 452 1.69 19.43 -21.12
C ASP A 452 3.09 19.04 -21.64
N ASP A 453 3.52 19.65 -22.75
CA ASP A 453 4.83 19.36 -23.37
C ASP A 453 6.02 19.52 -22.39
N PRO A 454 6.11 20.60 -21.57
CA PRO A 454 7.17 20.73 -20.58
C PRO A 454 7.20 19.59 -19.55
N THR A 455 6.04 19.19 -19.04
CA THR A 455 5.93 18.10 -18.06
C THR A 455 6.30 16.76 -18.72
N MET A 456 5.86 16.53 -19.96
CA MET A 456 6.21 15.34 -20.74
C MET A 456 7.71 15.23 -21.02
N SER A 457 8.42 16.35 -21.20
CA SER A 457 9.88 16.32 -21.38
C SER A 457 10.59 15.73 -20.15
N ARG A 458 10.21 16.18 -18.95
CA ARG A 458 10.78 15.66 -17.69
C ARG A 458 10.36 14.23 -17.41
N TYR A 459 9.10 13.90 -17.69
CA TYR A 459 8.63 12.53 -17.53
C TYR A 459 9.41 11.56 -18.42
N ARG A 460 9.74 11.94 -19.66
CA ARG A 460 10.59 11.13 -20.55
C ARG A 460 11.97 10.83 -19.97
N GLU A 461 12.58 11.78 -19.27
CA GLU A 461 13.88 11.56 -18.62
C GLU A 461 13.78 10.51 -17.51
N ILE A 462 12.72 10.55 -16.70
CA ILE A 462 12.44 9.52 -15.69
C ILE A 462 12.19 8.16 -16.34
N VAL A 463 11.33 8.10 -17.37
CA VAL A 463 10.97 6.86 -18.07
C VAL A 463 12.19 6.23 -18.75
N ALA A 464 13.12 7.02 -19.26
CA ALA A 464 14.33 6.50 -19.91
C ALA A 464 15.17 5.58 -19.00
N ASN A 465 15.00 5.67 -17.67
CA ASN A 465 15.68 4.80 -16.72
C ASN A 465 15.11 3.37 -16.66
N TYR A 466 13.79 3.21 -16.82
CA TYR A 466 13.13 1.90 -16.66
C TYR A 466 12.46 1.36 -17.93
N ALA A 467 12.21 2.22 -18.92
CA ALA A 467 11.69 1.85 -20.23
C ALA A 467 12.37 2.68 -21.34
N PRO A 468 13.69 2.49 -21.55
CA PRO A 468 14.48 3.29 -22.51
C PRO A 468 13.96 3.21 -23.95
N ASP A 469 13.33 2.10 -24.33
CA ASP A 469 12.79 1.90 -25.69
C ASP A 469 11.50 2.70 -25.92
N LEU A 470 10.73 2.99 -24.86
CA LEU A 470 9.47 3.74 -24.94
C LEU A 470 9.71 5.25 -24.87
N ALA A 471 10.66 5.69 -24.03
CA ALA A 471 10.86 7.11 -23.69
C ALA A 471 11.00 8.06 -24.90
N PRO A 472 11.78 7.77 -25.97
CA PRO A 472 11.95 8.68 -27.10
C PRO A 472 10.65 8.97 -27.86
N GLY A 473 9.71 8.03 -27.84
CA GLY A 473 8.45 8.10 -28.57
C GLY A 473 7.31 8.76 -27.81
N LEU A 474 7.47 9.00 -26.51
CA LEU A 474 6.40 9.55 -25.66
C LEU A 474 6.08 11.00 -25.99
N ARG A 475 4.79 11.27 -26.09
CA ARG A 475 4.20 12.57 -26.36
C ARG A 475 2.89 12.70 -25.57
N PRO A 476 2.37 13.91 -25.34
CA PRO A 476 1.08 14.08 -24.67
C PRO A 476 -0.05 13.30 -25.37
N ASP A 477 -0.05 13.24 -26.70
CA ASP A 477 -1.10 12.64 -27.51
C ASP A 477 -1.10 11.10 -27.54
N ASN A 478 -0.01 10.43 -27.14
CA ASN A 478 0.11 8.97 -27.16
C ASN A 478 0.33 8.32 -25.79
N LEU A 479 0.45 9.11 -24.71
CA LEU A 479 0.77 8.61 -23.38
C LEU A 479 -0.21 7.53 -22.89
N VAL A 480 -1.51 7.77 -23.08
CA VAL A 480 -2.58 6.85 -22.65
C VAL A 480 -2.52 5.53 -23.41
N ALA A 481 -2.20 5.57 -24.72
CA ALA A 481 -2.06 4.38 -25.54
C ALA A 481 -0.85 3.50 -25.12
N GLN A 482 0.16 4.12 -24.50
CA GLN A 482 1.37 3.45 -24.01
C GLN A 482 1.27 3.01 -22.54
N ARG A 483 0.13 3.27 -21.87
CA ARG A 483 -0.06 3.05 -20.43
C ARG A 483 0.36 1.67 -19.95
N THR A 484 -0.13 0.61 -20.61
CA THR A 484 0.10 -0.77 -20.17
C THR A 484 1.60 -1.10 -20.20
N GLU A 485 2.28 -0.80 -21.30
CA GLU A 485 3.71 -1.08 -21.45
C GLU A 485 4.55 -0.25 -20.48
N LEU A 486 4.21 1.03 -20.28
CA LEU A 486 4.88 1.91 -19.31
C LEU A 486 4.69 1.43 -17.87
N ASN A 487 3.45 1.19 -17.45
CA ASN A 487 3.15 0.83 -16.07
C ASN A 487 3.74 -0.54 -15.71
N SER A 488 3.74 -1.52 -16.62
CA SER A 488 4.39 -2.82 -16.41
C SER A 488 5.91 -2.75 -16.44
N ALA A 489 6.51 -1.67 -16.96
CA ALA A 489 7.95 -1.47 -16.96
C ALA A 489 8.47 -0.84 -15.65
N ILE A 490 7.61 -0.16 -14.89
CA ILE A 490 7.98 0.50 -13.64
C ILE A 490 8.61 -0.52 -12.66
N PRO A 491 9.80 -0.22 -12.09
CA PRO A 491 10.33 -0.98 -10.98
C PRO A 491 9.37 -0.86 -9.80
N LYS A 492 8.90 -1.99 -9.27
CA LYS A 492 8.15 -1.99 -8.02
C LYS A 492 9.06 -1.53 -6.89
N ASP A 493 8.45 -0.89 -5.89
CA ASP A 493 9.12 -0.31 -4.73
C ASP A 493 10.03 -1.36 -4.05
N THR A 494 11.36 -1.22 -4.20
CA THR A 494 12.36 -2.01 -3.45
C THR A 494 12.46 -1.59 -2.00
#